data_AF-A0A5C9BXC1-F1
#
_entry.id   AF-A0A5C9BXC1-F1
#
_cell.length_a   1.000
_cell.length_b   1.000
_cell.length_c   1.000
_cell.angle_alpha   90.00
_cell.angle_beta   90.00
_cell.angle_gamma   90.00
#
_symmetry.space_group_name_H-M   'P 1'
#
loop_
_entity.id
_entity.type
_entity.pdbx_description
1 polymer ?
#
loop_
_entity_poly.entity_id
_entity_poly.type
_entity_poly.pdbx_seq_one_letter_code
_entity_poly.pdbx_strand_id
1 'polypeptide(L)'
;MSSPSCEESHDQNLPASIRQRLLQVAKSSGRPFQEVLQYYAMERFLYRLSVSKHAEKFVLKGALMLTAWGASSTRPTRDIDLLGHLPNQVDDLVKVIHDVCVQD
;
A
#
# COMPACT_ATOMS: atom_id res chain seq x y z
N MET A 1 16.99 -41.85 27.00
CA MET A 1 16.26 -40.57 26.99
C MET A 1 17.02 -39.63 26.06
N SER A 2 16.57 -39.48 24.82
CA SER A 2 16.94 -38.37 23.91
C SER A 2 15.92 -38.37 22.79
N SER A 3 14.97 -37.44 22.85
CA SER A 3 14.16 -37.03 21.70
C SER A 3 14.84 -35.81 21.09
N PRO A 4 15.12 -35.74 19.79
CA PRO A 4 15.40 -34.47 19.15
C PRO A 4 14.07 -33.77 18.86
N SER A 5 14.03 -32.53 19.33
CA SER A 5 13.10 -31.46 19.08
C SER A 5 12.54 -31.40 17.65
N CYS A 6 11.20 -31.29 17.54
CA CYS A 6 10.55 -30.69 16.39
C CYS A 6 10.93 -29.22 16.32
N GLU A 7 11.86 -28.85 15.45
CA GLU A 7 11.93 -27.50 14.91
C GLU A 7 11.20 -27.51 13.57
N GLU A 8 9.89 -27.29 13.61
CA GLU A 8 9.17 -26.85 12.40
C GLU A 8 9.22 -25.33 12.36
N SER A 9 10.21 -24.79 11.64
CA SER A 9 10.19 -23.39 11.23
C SER A 9 9.00 -23.18 10.29
N HIS A 10 7.94 -22.55 10.78
CA HIS A 10 6.77 -22.23 9.98
C HIS A 10 7.16 -21.13 8.98
N ASP A 11 7.64 -21.56 7.81
CA ASP A 11 7.98 -20.69 6.70
C ASP A 11 6.67 -20.13 6.13
N GLN A 12 6.12 -19.14 6.83
CA GLN A 12 4.82 -18.57 6.51
C GLN A 12 4.94 -17.76 5.24
N ASN A 13 4.27 -18.23 4.17
CA ASN A 13 4.09 -17.49 2.93
C ASN A 13 3.39 -16.15 3.24
N LEU A 14 4.17 -15.09 3.43
CA LEU A 14 3.70 -13.75 3.79
C LEU A 14 2.67 -13.22 2.77
N PRO A 15 2.88 -13.33 1.44
CA PRO A 15 1.86 -12.97 0.46
C PRO A 15 0.53 -13.70 0.67
N ALA A 16 0.54 -15.02 0.94
CA ALA A 16 -0.68 -15.78 1.21
C ALA A 16 -1.37 -15.33 2.51
N SER A 17 -0.59 -15.03 3.55
CA SER A 17 -1.09 -14.50 4.82
C SER A 17 -1.75 -13.13 4.64
N ILE A 18 -1.10 -12.20 3.93
CA ILE A 18 -1.66 -10.88 3.59
C ILE A 18 -2.94 -11.04 2.78
N ARG A 19 -2.93 -11.87 1.74
CA ARG A 19 -4.13 -12.14 0.91
C ARG A 19 -5.29 -12.64 1.76
N GLN A 20 -5.03 -13.57 2.69
CA GLN A 20 -6.07 -14.12 3.56
C GLN A 20 -6.64 -13.06 4.50
N ARG A 21 -5.80 -12.18 5.05
CA ARG A 21 -6.25 -11.04 5.88
C ARG A 21 -7.12 -10.08 5.07
N LEU A 22 -6.74 -9.76 3.83
CA LEU A 22 -7.53 -8.91 2.95
C LEU A 22 -8.87 -9.54 2.55
N LEU A 23 -8.94 -10.86 2.36
CA LEU A 23 -10.20 -11.58 2.15
C LEU A 23 -11.13 -11.49 3.37
N GLN A 24 -10.58 -11.58 4.58
CA GLN A 24 -11.35 -11.40 5.81
C GLN A 24 -11.89 -9.97 5.94
N VAL A 25 -11.06 -8.96 5.65
CA VAL A 25 -11.48 -7.55 5.63
C VAL A 25 -12.64 -7.37 4.64
N ALA A 26 -12.50 -7.83 3.40
CA ALA A 26 -13.54 -7.74 2.37
C ALA A 26 -14.87 -8.37 2.81
N LYS A 27 -14.82 -9.56 3.43
CA LYS A 27 -15.99 -10.24 3.98
C LYS A 27 -16.65 -9.42 5.10
N SER A 28 -15.86 -8.91 6.05
CA SER A 28 -16.36 -8.17 7.21
C SER A 28 -16.93 -6.79 6.85
N SER A 29 -16.36 -6.12 5.83
CA SER A 29 -16.79 -4.79 5.39
C SER A 29 -17.87 -4.83 4.32
N GLY A 30 -18.22 -6.01 3.80
CA GLY A 30 -19.14 -6.16 2.66
C GLY A 30 -18.63 -5.55 1.35
N ARG A 31 -17.31 -5.30 1.23
CA ARG A 31 -16.70 -4.68 0.04
C ARG A 31 -16.13 -5.76 -0.88
N PRO A 32 -16.13 -5.56 -2.21
CA PRO A 32 -15.46 -6.48 -3.13
C PRO A 32 -13.97 -6.64 -2.78
N PHE A 33 -13.48 -7.88 -2.81
CA PHE A 33 -12.06 -8.16 -2.50
C PHE A 33 -11.08 -7.35 -3.35
N GLN A 34 -11.38 -7.16 -4.64
CA GLN A 34 -10.52 -6.39 -5.54
C GLN A 34 -10.41 -4.92 -5.11
N GLU A 35 -11.48 -4.35 -4.57
CA GLU A 35 -11.48 -2.99 -4.04
C GLU A 35 -10.59 -2.91 -2.79
N VAL A 36 -10.76 -3.83 -1.84
CA VAL A 36 -9.93 -3.91 -0.63
C VAL A 36 -8.44 -4.08 -0.97
N LEU A 37 -8.13 -4.97 -1.91
CA LEU A 37 -6.77 -5.19 -2.39
C LEU A 37 -6.18 -3.93 -3.03
N GLN A 38 -6.97 -3.21 -3.82
CA GLN A 38 -6.54 -1.97 -4.46
C GLN A 38 -6.26 -0.87 -3.44
N TYR A 39 -7.15 -0.65 -2.47
CA TYR A 39 -6.89 0.32 -1.39
C TYR A 39 -5.68 -0.07 -0.54
N TYR A 40 -5.52 -1.35 -0.22
CA TYR A 40 -4.32 -1.82 0.47
C TYR A 40 -3.04 -1.49 -0.30
N ALA A 41 -3.00 -1.72 -1.61
CA ALA A 41 -1.84 -1.38 -2.44
C ALA A 41 -1.56 0.13 -2.46
N MET A 42 -2.61 0.96 -2.60
CA MET A 42 -2.49 2.42 -2.60
C MET A 42 -1.98 2.93 -1.25
N GLU A 43 -2.55 2.46 -0.13
CA GLU A 43 -2.12 2.83 1.22
C GLU A 43 -0.69 2.39 1.52
N ARG A 44 -0.30 1.16 1.11
CA ARG A 44 1.09 0.70 1.25
C ARG A 44 2.06 1.53 0.42
N PHE A 45 1.68 1.94 -0.79
CA PHE A 45 2.49 2.85 -1.60
C PHE A 45 2.62 4.22 -0.92
N LEU A 46 1.52 4.81 -0.44
CA LEU A 46 1.54 6.11 0.25
C LEU A 46 2.36 6.07 1.54
N TYR A 47 2.28 4.98 2.31
CA TYR A 47 3.14 4.76 3.48
C TYR A 47 4.62 4.76 3.08
N ARG A 48 5.00 3.98 2.06
CA ARG A 48 6.38 3.95 1.58
C ARG A 48 6.85 5.30 1.09
N LEU A 49 6.00 6.04 0.39
CA LEU A 49 6.30 7.40 -0.04
C LEU A 49 6.56 8.31 1.16
N SER A 50 5.71 8.26 2.19
CA SER A 50 5.79 9.16 3.35
C SER A 50 7.01 8.91 4.24
N VAL A 51 7.58 7.71 4.23
CA VAL A 51 8.83 7.39 4.98
C VAL A 51 10.08 7.43 4.09
N SER A 52 9.94 7.68 2.79
CA SER A 52 11.07 7.79 1.86
C SER A 52 11.72 9.18 1.88
N LYS A 53 12.94 9.28 1.34
CA LYS A 53 13.63 10.55 1.07
C LYS A 53 12.86 11.50 0.12
N HIS A 54 11.77 11.04 -0.49
CA HIS A 54 10.97 11.80 -1.46
C HIS A 54 9.67 12.35 -0.87
N ALA A 55 9.35 12.08 0.41
CA ALA A 55 8.09 12.46 1.04
C ALA A 55 7.71 13.93 0.82
N GLU A 56 8.62 14.85 1.11
CA GLU A 56 8.41 16.31 1.01
C GLU A 56 8.32 16.82 -0.44
N LYS A 57 8.58 15.97 -1.44
CA LYS A 57 8.50 16.34 -2.85
C LYS A 57 7.09 16.18 -3.41
N PHE A 58 6.15 15.58 -2.68
CA PHE A 58 4.81 15.30 -3.19
C PHE A 58 3.73 15.71 -2.21
N VAL A 59 2.62 16.21 -2.76
CA VAL A 59 1.39 16.47 -2.00
C VAL A 59 0.28 15.59 -2.55
N LEU A 60 -0.38 14.82 -1.68
CA LEU A 60 -1.56 14.03 -2.03
C LEU A 60 -2.73 14.94 -2.40
N LYS A 61 -3.38 14.65 -3.52
CA LYS A 61 -4.57 15.37 -3.97
C LYS A 61 -5.65 14.38 -4.45
N GLY A 62 -6.74 14.92 -5.01
CA GLY A 62 -7.76 14.11 -5.68
C GLY A 62 -8.61 13.28 -4.71
N ALA A 63 -9.18 12.18 -5.21
CA ALA A 63 -10.20 11.42 -4.48
C ALA A 63 -9.65 10.71 -3.23
N LEU A 64 -8.40 10.20 -3.27
CA LEU A 64 -7.78 9.56 -2.11
C LEU A 64 -7.56 10.53 -0.95
N MET A 65 -7.32 11.81 -1.23
CA MET A 65 -7.23 12.85 -0.21
C MET A 65 -8.55 12.96 0.57
N LEU A 66 -9.70 12.88 -0.09
CA LEU A 66 -11.02 12.93 0.56
C LEU A 66 -11.24 11.71 1.47
N THR A 67 -10.76 10.53 1.08
CA THR A 67 -10.77 9.33 1.92
C THR A 67 -9.90 9.52 3.16
N ALA A 68 -8.68 10.07 3.01
CA ALA A 68 -7.80 10.37 4.14
C ALA A 68 -8.40 11.42 5.11
N TRP A 69 -9.21 12.34 4.59
CA TRP A 69 -9.91 13.36 5.38
C TRP A 69 -11.20 12.85 6.06
N GLY A 70 -11.57 11.59 5.87
CA GLY A 70 -12.79 11.02 6.46
C GLY A 70 -14.08 11.62 5.90
N ALA A 71 -14.08 12.04 4.62
CA ALA A 71 -15.27 12.57 3.98
C ALA A 71 -16.44 11.57 4.06
N SER A 72 -17.63 12.06 4.37
CA SER A 72 -18.84 11.24 4.58
C SER A 72 -19.28 10.44 3.36
N SER A 73 -18.80 10.82 2.17
CA SER A 73 -19.01 10.11 0.92
C SER A 73 -17.78 10.27 0.03
N THR A 74 -17.24 9.15 -0.44
CA THR A 74 -16.17 9.11 -1.44
C THR A 74 -16.54 8.11 -2.52
N ARG A 75 -16.38 8.48 -3.80
CA ARG A 75 -16.46 7.50 -4.88
C ARG A 75 -15.24 6.57 -4.82
N PRO A 76 -15.37 5.31 -5.28
CA PRO A 76 -14.20 4.49 -5.55
C PRO A 76 -13.23 5.21 -6.50
N THR A 77 -11.94 5.14 -6.18
CA THR A 77 -10.84 5.64 -7.02
C THR A 77 -9.79 4.56 -7.17
N ARG A 78 -9.13 4.57 -8.33
CA ARG A 78 -8.11 3.58 -8.69
C ARG A 78 -6.71 4.19 -8.78
N ASP A 79 -6.66 5.52 -8.85
CA ASP A 79 -5.46 6.28 -9.14
C ASP A 79 -4.99 7.01 -7.88
N ILE A 80 -3.68 7.17 -7.76
CA ILE A 80 -3.05 8.03 -6.77
C ILE A 80 -2.68 9.34 -7.46
N ASP A 81 -3.35 10.40 -7.04
CA ASP A 81 -3.09 11.74 -7.54
C ASP A 81 -2.06 12.45 -6.65
N LEU A 82 -0.91 12.82 -7.20
CA LEU A 82 0.13 13.59 -6.51
C LEU A 82 0.43 14.89 -7.26
N LEU A 83 0.68 15.96 -6.51
CA LEU A 83 1.35 17.16 -7.01
C LEU A 83 2.84 17.06 -6.66
N GLY A 84 3.71 17.07 -7.66
CA GLY A 84 5.16 16.97 -7.48
C GLY A 84 5.87 18.32 -7.47
N HIS A 85 6.77 18.53 -6.51
CA HIS A 85 7.71 19.66 -6.39
C HIS A 85 9.12 19.22 -6.80
N LEU A 86 9.24 18.74 -8.03
CA LEU A 86 10.47 18.23 -8.62
C LEU A 86 10.40 18.35 -10.15
N PRO A 87 11.53 18.22 -10.88
CA PRO A 87 11.51 18.24 -12.33
C PRO A 87 10.53 17.20 -12.88
N ASN A 88 9.66 17.64 -13.79
CA ASN A 88 8.63 16.79 -14.40
C ASN A 88 9.19 16.05 -15.62
N GLN A 89 10.30 15.32 -15.43
CA GLN A 89 10.90 14.46 -16.44
C GLN A 89 10.58 13.00 -16.12
N VAL A 90 10.21 12.23 -17.14
CA VAL A 90 9.78 10.83 -16.98
C VAL A 90 10.86 9.98 -16.29
N ASP A 91 12.12 10.11 -16.71
CA ASP A 91 13.21 9.31 -16.15
C ASP A 91 13.47 9.60 -14.66
N ASP A 92 13.30 10.85 -14.25
CA ASP A 92 13.45 11.26 -12.86
C ASP A 92 12.30 10.69 -12.00
N LEU A 93 11.07 10.76 -12.52
CA LEU A 93 9.90 10.20 -11.86
C LEU A 93 9.97 8.67 -11.75
N VAL A 94 10.43 7.97 -12.78
CA VAL A 94 10.59 6.51 -12.76
C VAL A 94 11.56 6.09 -11.64
N LYS A 95 12.69 6.79 -11.49
CA LYS A 95 13.64 6.52 -10.39
C LYS A 95 13.01 6.74 -9.02
N VAL A 96 12.26 7.84 -8.85
CA VAL A 96 11.55 8.15 -7.61
C VAL A 96 10.54 7.05 -7.25
N ILE A 97 9.71 6.63 -8.21
CA ILE A 97 8.70 5.59 -7.99
C ILE A 97 9.36 4.24 -7.68
N HIS A 98 10.46 3.90 -8.36
CA HIS A 98 11.23 2.70 -8.05
C HIS A 98 11.77 2.73 -6.61
N ASP A 99 12.42 3.82 -6.21
CA ASP A 99 12.93 4.01 -4.84
C ASP A 99 11.81 3.82 -3.80
N VAL A 100 10.62 4.37 -4.06
CA VAL A 100 9.45 4.21 -3.17
C VAL A 100 8.94 2.77 -3.16
N CYS A 101 8.99 2.04 -4.25
CA CYS A 101 8.52 0.65 -4.30
C CYS A 101 9.39 -0.32 -3.48
N VAL A 102 10.67 0.00 -3.29
CA VAL A 102 11.64 -0.82 -2.53
C VAL A 102 11.89 -0.32 -1.10
N GLN A 103 11.15 0.68 -0.65
CA GLN A 103 11.18 1.21 0.73
C GLN A 103 10.42 0.26 1.68
N ASP A 104 10.97 -0.03 2.87
CA ASP A 104 10.33 -0.93 3.86
C ASP A 104 9.22 -0.25 4.70
#